data_AF-A0AA42HHJ8-F1
#
_entry.id   AF-A0AA42HHJ8-F1
#
_cell.length_a   1.000
_cell.length_b   1.000
_cell.length_c   1.000
_cell.angle_alpha   90.00
_cell.angle_beta   90.00
_cell.angle_gamma   90.00
#
_symmetry.space_group_name_H-M   'P 1'
#
loop_
_entity.id
_entity.type
_entity.pdbx_description
1 polymer ?
#
loop_
_entity_poly.entity_id
_entity_poly.type
_entity_poly.pdbx_seq_one_letter_code
_entity_poly.pdbx_strand_id
1 'polypeptide(L)' 'MEHTALVALIVYAFVMSITPGPNNVMLMSSGLLFGLGRTWPHLLGIPAGVMVQLGITGAGLGAVFALEPRL' A
#
# COMPACT_ATOMS: atom_id res chain seq x y z
N MET A 1 20.01 -7.92 5.86
CA MET A 1 19.15 -6.72 5.97
C MET A 1 17.93 -6.82 5.06
N GLU A 2 18.05 -7.28 3.81
CA GLU A 2 16.89 -7.40 2.90
C GLU A 2 15.82 -8.40 3.35
N HIS A 3 16.21 -9.57 3.87
CA HIS A 3 15.24 -10.57 4.33
C HIS A 3 14.35 -10.06 5.47
N THR A 4 14.90 -9.25 6.37
CA THR A 4 14.14 -8.65 7.48
C THR A 4 13.13 -7.62 6.98
N ALA A 5 13.53 -6.78 6.01
CA ALA A 5 12.64 -5.80 5.39
C ALA A 5 11.50 -6.48 4.60
N LEU A 6 11.80 -7.55 3.87
CA LEU A 6 10.79 -8.36 3.17
C LEU A 6 9.80 -9.00 4.14
N VAL A 7 10.28 -9.60 5.24
CA VAL A 7 9.41 -10.16 6.28
C VAL A 7 8.54 -9.07 6.91
N ALA A 8 9.10 -7.90 7.24
CA ALA A 8 8.35 -6.78 7.77
C ALA A 8 7.25 -6.29 6.80
N LEU A 9 7.57 -6.21 5.50
CA LEU A 9 6.61 -5.82 4.47
C LEU A 9 5.47 -6.84 4.34
N ILE A 10 5.78 -8.14 4.39
CA ILE A 10 4.77 -9.21 4.34
C ILE A 10 3.83 -9.13 5.55
N VAL A 11 4.38 -8.98 6.76
CA VAL A 11 3.58 -8.86 7.98
C VAL A 11 2.71 -7.59 7.94
N TYR A 12 3.27 -6.46 7.51
CA TYR A 12 2.52 -5.22 7.31
C TYR A 12 1.37 -5.40 6.32
N ALA A 13 1.64 -5.98 5.14
CA ALA A 13 0.63 -6.22 4.11
C ALA A 13 -0.49 -7.14 4.62
N PHE A 14 -0.15 -8.17 5.39
CA PHE A 14 -1.12 -9.08 6.00
C PHE A 14 -2.04 -8.36 7.00
N VAL A 15 -1.46 -7.62 7.95
CA VAL A 15 -2.23 -6.87 8.97
C VAL A 15 -3.11 -5.80 8.31
N MET A 16 -2.56 -5.07 7.33
CA MET A 16 -3.29 -4.05 6.59
C MET A 16 -4.46 -4.65 5.78
N SER A 17 -4.31 -5.86 5.25
CA SER A 17 -5.36 -6.55 4.49
C SER A 17 -6.52 -7.03 5.35
N ILE A 18 -6.25 -7.42 6.60
CA ILE A 18 -7.27 -8.03 7.48
C ILE A 18 -7.99 -6.98 8.34
N THR A 19 -7.33 -5.86 8.62
CA THR A 19 -7.93 -4.77 9.41
C THR A 19 -8.97 -3.99 8.59
N PRO A 20 -10.03 -3.46 9.22
CA PRO A 20 -11.03 -2.63 8.56
C PRO A 20 -10.46 -1.22 8.31
N GLY A 21 -9.54 -1.12 7.35
CA GLY A 21 -9.00 0.16 6.87
C GLY A 21 -9.95 0.83 5.86
N PRO A 22 -9.76 2.14 5.58
CA PRO A 22 -10.58 2.87 4.60
C PRO A 22 -10.66 2.17 3.25
N ASN A 23 -9.53 1.67 2.72
CA ASN A 23 -9.49 0.97 1.43
C ASN A 23 -10.32 -0.33 1.43
N ASN A 24 -10.23 -1.14 2.49
CA ASN A 24 -10.95 -2.41 2.58
C ASN A 24 -12.46 -2.19 2.81
N VAL A 25 -12.83 -1.19 3.60
CA VAL A 25 -14.23 -0.79 3.82
C VAL A 25 -14.83 -0.20 2.53
N MET A 26 -14.07 0.58 1.77
CA MET A 26 -14.48 1.10 0.47
C MET A 26 -14.60 0.00 -0.59
N LEU A 27 -13.73 -1.02 -0.56
CA LEU A 27 -13.84 -2.23 -1.40
C LEU A 27 -15.11 -3.02 -1.07
N MET A 28 -15.40 -3.21 0.22
CA MET A 28 -16.61 -3.89 0.67
C MET A 28 -17.87 -3.12 0.25
N SER A 29 -17.90 -1.80 0.48
CA SER A 29 -19.06 -0.97 0.11
C SER A 29 -19.23 -0.88 -1.41
N SER A 30 -18.16 -0.68 -2.18
CA SER A 30 -18.23 -0.68 -3.64
C SER A 30 -18.63 -2.03 -4.22
N GLY A 31 -18.16 -3.14 -3.65
CA GLY A 31 -18.58 -4.49 -4.00
C GLY A 31 -20.08 -4.74 -3.75
N LEU A 32 -20.60 -4.25 -2.61
CA LEU A 32 -22.03 -4.33 -2.27
C LEU A 32 -22.91 -3.42 -3.13
N LEU A 33 -22.46 -2.21 -3.43
CA LEU A 33 -23.26 -1.18 -4.13
C LEU A 33 -23.21 -1.30 -5.65
N PHE A 34 -22.06 -1.64 -6.23
CA PHE A 34 -21.85 -1.60 -7.69
C PHE A 34 -21.62 -2.99 -8.30
N GLY A 35 -21.43 -4.02 -7.46
CA GLY A 35 -21.12 -5.39 -7.86
C GLY A 35 -19.64 -5.60 -8.19
N LEU A 36 -19.17 -6.84 -8.07
CA LEU A 36 -17.75 -7.21 -8.18
C LEU A 36 -17.12 -6.80 -9.52
N GLY A 37 -17.88 -6.87 -10.62
CA GLY A 37 -17.40 -6.51 -11.96
C GLY A 37 -17.04 -5.02 -12.11
N ARG A 38 -17.75 -4.12 -11.43
CA ARG A 38 -17.45 -2.67 -11.46
C ARG A 38 -16.45 -2.25 -10.39
N THR A 39 -16.23 -3.08 -9.37
CA THR A 39 -15.22 -2.87 -8.33
C THR A 39 -13.81 -3.27 -8.77
N TRP A 40 -13.67 -4.03 -9.86
CA TRP A 40 -12.38 -4.51 -10.35
C TRP A 40 -11.32 -3.42 -10.57
N PRO A 41 -11.65 -2.26 -11.18
CA PRO A 41 -10.69 -1.15 -11.30
C PRO A 41 -10.26 -0.58 -9.95
N HIS A 42 -11.16 -0.51 -8.96
CA HIS A 42 -10.85 -0.04 -7.62
C HIS A 42 -9.94 -1.02 -6.87
N LEU A 43 -10.23 -2.33 -7.01
CA LEU A 43 -9.45 -3.41 -6.43
C LEU A 43 -7.99 -3.41 -6.94
N LEU A 44 -7.79 -3.17 -8.24
CA LEU A 44 -6.45 -3.07 -8.85
C LEU A 44 -5.78 -1.71 -8.61
N GLY A 45 -6.57 -0.64 -8.49
CA GLY A 45 -6.07 0.72 -8.26
C GLY A 45 -5.35 0.87 -6.91
N ILE A 46 -5.82 0.18 -5.87
CA ILE A 46 -5.22 0.23 -4.52
C ILE A 46 -3.75 -0.24 -4.52
N PRO A 47 -3.40 -1.47 -4.96
CA PRO A 47 -2.01 -1.91 -5.00
C PRO A 47 -1.17 -1.10 -5.97
N ALA A 48 -1.72 -0.66 -7.10
CA ALA A 48 -1.00 0.21 -8.04
C ALA A 48 -0.60 1.56 -7.39
N GLY A 49 -1.52 2.19 -6.66
CA GLY A 49 -1.25 3.41 -5.91
C GLY A 49 -0.19 3.21 -4.82
N VAL A 50 -0.24 2.08 -4.11
CA VAL A 50 0.79 1.72 -3.10
C VAL A 50 2.17 1.56 -3.75
N MET A 51 2.27 0.92 -4.91
CA MET A 51 3.54 0.77 -5.63
C MET A 51 4.10 2.11 -6.11
N VAL A 52 3.25 3.01 -6.61
CA VAL A 52 3.66 4.36 -7.01
C VAL A 52 4.15 5.16 -5.79
N GLN A 53 3.40 5.11 -4.67
CA GLN A 53 3.80 5.76 -3.42
C GLN A 53 5.15 5.24 -2.93
N LEU A 54 5.33 3.92 -2.86
CA LEU A 54 6.60 3.29 -2.48
C LEU A 54 7.74 3.71 -3.41
N GLY A 55 7.50 3.78 -4.72
CA GLY A 55 8.50 4.22 -5.70
C GLY A 55 8.93 5.66 -5.50
N ILE A 56 7.97 6.59 -5.33
CA ILE A 56 8.24 8.01 -5.08
C ILE A 56 8.97 8.19 -3.76
N THR A 57 8.49 7.54 -2.70
CA THR A 57 9.10 7.63 -1.37
C THR A 57 10.51 7.01 -1.37
N GLY A 58 10.73 5.87 -2.02
CA GLY A 58 12.05 5.25 -2.14
C GLY A 58 13.04 6.09 -2.95
N ALA A 59 12.59 6.69 -4.07
CA ALA A 59 13.43 7.56 -4.88
C ALA A 59 13.73 8.91 -4.19
N GLY A 60 12.76 9.46 -3.44
CA GLY A 60 12.86 10.77 -2.80
C GLY A 60 13.54 10.77 -1.43
N LEU A 61 13.32 9.74 -0.61
CA LEU A 61 13.89 9.67 0.75
C LEU A 61 15.42 9.53 0.74
N GLY A 62 16.01 8.90 -0.29
CA GLY A 62 17.46 8.84 -0.43
C GLY A 62 18.12 10.23 -0.48
N ALA A 63 17.46 11.20 -1.11
CA ALA A 63 17.92 12.59 -1.15
C ALA A 63 17.77 13.29 0.22
N VAL A 64 16.70 12.99 0.96
CA VAL A 64 16.47 13.54 2.30
C VAL A 64 17.48 12.99 3.31
N PHE A 65 17.75 11.68 3.29
CA PHE A 65 18.78 11.05 4.13
C PHE A 65 20.20 11.51 3.78
N ALA A 66 20.46 11.85 2.51
CA ALA A 66 21.72 12.46 2.11
C ALA A 66 21.89 13.90 2.63
N LEU A 67 20.79 14.65 2.76
CA LEU A 67 20.80 16.04 3.26
C LEU A 67 20.85 16.13 4.78
N GLU A 68 20.17 15.23 5.50
CA GLU A 68 20.21 15.16 6.96
C GLU A 68 20.47 13.70 7.41
N PRO A 69 21.73 13.27 7.48
CA PRO A 69 22.12 11.87 7.75
C PRO A 69 21.87 11.40 9.19
N ARG A 70 21.20 12.21 10.01
CA ARG A 70 20.82 11.91 11.40
C ARG A 70 19.37 11.39 11.51
N LEU A 71 18.59 11.52 10.43
CA LEU A 71 17.26 10.91 10.23
C LEU A 71 17.41 9.51 9.65
#